data_AF-A0A951HU79-F1
#
_entry.id   AF-A0A951HU79-F1
#
_cell.length_a   1.000
_cell.length_b   1.000
_cell.length_c   1.000
_cell.angle_alpha   90.00
_cell.angle_beta   90.00
_cell.angle_gamma   90.00
#
_symmetry.space_group_name_H-M   'P 1'
#
loop_
_entity.id
_entity.type
_entity.pdbx_description
1 polymer ?
#
loop_
_entity_poly.entity_id
_entity_poly.type
_entity_poly.pdbx_seq_one_letter_code
_entity_poly.pdbx_strand_id
1 'polypeptide(L)'
;MMHAPFWIAALQIIGVNVILSGDNAVVIALACMTLPPRQRLWGMILGAGVAVLLRILFTLVVAQAMSYPFLKLVGGALLFWVAIKLVIEDADGDDKGIEAAENLWRAVRIVAIADIVMSLDNVIAIAASAEIAAAAVDGQHAMAIKTTLIIFGLATSIPLIIAGSAILMALLERYRVLVWAGGALLGWVAGDIMATDPFLAGRLSPATVEMLHTWGGPVGALIVVGAGYLMVGRNRSLKFDELFAGVALVIWIIADLVSAAFFSHGSAATTWSVRGAVLVVLIAAYFALRGNRAEAGKHA
;
A
#
# COMPACT_ATOMS: atom_id res chain seq x y z
N MET A 1 4.34 34.78 20.10
CA MET A 1 5.13 33.52 20.12
C MET A 1 4.39 32.40 19.36
N MET A 2 3.92 32.64 18.13
CA MET A 2 3.05 31.71 17.38
C MET A 2 3.80 30.79 16.37
N HIS A 3 5.11 30.96 16.19
CA HIS A 3 5.85 30.24 15.13
C HIS A 3 6.31 28.85 15.55
N ALA A 4 6.85 28.67 16.76
CA ALA A 4 7.39 27.38 17.18
C ALA A 4 6.35 26.25 17.28
N PRO A 5 5.14 26.47 17.88
CA PRO A 5 4.12 25.43 17.95
C PRO A 5 3.62 24.99 16.56
N PHE A 6 3.48 25.93 15.63
CA PHE A 6 3.09 25.64 14.25
C PHE A 6 4.10 24.76 13.51
N TRP A 7 5.40 25.07 13.60
CA TRP A 7 6.43 24.28 12.92
C TRP A 7 6.59 22.88 13.52
N ILE A 8 6.44 22.74 14.84
CA ILE A 8 6.44 21.43 15.51
C ILE A 8 5.25 20.59 15.02
N ALA A 9 4.05 21.18 14.98
CA ALA A 9 2.85 20.55 14.45
C ALA A 9 3.01 20.14 12.98
N ALA A 10 3.54 21.03 12.13
CA ALA A 10 3.78 20.74 10.71
C ALA A 10 4.76 19.58 10.53
N LEU A 11 5.85 19.54 11.31
CA LEU A 11 6.82 18.45 11.29
C LEU A 11 6.21 17.12 11.76
N GLN A 12 5.32 17.14 12.75
CA GLN A 12 4.60 15.93 13.19
C GLN A 12 3.68 15.39 12.08
N ILE A 13 2.91 16.26 11.43
CA ILE A 13 2.02 15.86 10.32
C ILE A 13 2.84 15.33 9.15
N ILE A 14 3.95 15.98 8.80
CA ILE A 14 4.88 15.49 7.78
C ILE A 14 5.42 14.12 8.17
N GLY A 15 5.86 13.94 9.42
CA GLY A 15 6.38 12.65 9.92
C GLY A 15 5.34 11.53 9.85
N VAL A 16 4.10 11.79 10.29
CA VAL A 16 2.97 10.86 10.16
C VAL A 16 2.71 10.53 8.71
N ASN A 17 2.67 11.52 7.82
CA ASN A 17 2.47 11.31 6.39
C ASN A 17 3.59 10.49 5.76
N VAL A 18 4.85 10.70 6.13
CA VAL A 18 5.99 9.90 5.62
C VAL A 18 5.79 8.43 5.96
N ILE A 19 5.43 8.12 7.20
CA ILE A 19 5.18 6.74 7.65
C ILE A 19 3.98 6.14 6.91
N LEU A 20 2.90 6.92 6.75
CA LEU A 20 1.66 6.51 6.07
C LEU A 20 1.71 6.57 4.54
N SER A 21 2.82 6.98 3.91
CA SER A 21 2.90 7.15 2.45
C SER A 21 3.71 6.07 1.75
N GLY A 22 4.33 5.15 2.49
CA GLY A 22 5.11 4.04 1.92
C GLY A 22 4.29 3.11 1.04
N ASP A 23 3.09 2.71 1.50
CA ASP A 23 2.11 1.90 0.76
C ASP A 23 1.59 2.64 -0.49
N ASN A 24 1.32 3.93 -0.36
CA ASN A 24 0.85 4.79 -1.45
C ASN A 24 1.91 4.93 -2.55
N ALA A 25 3.20 5.05 -2.17
CA ALA A 25 4.30 5.05 -3.12
C ALA A 25 4.44 3.71 -3.86
N VAL A 26 4.21 2.58 -3.18
CA VAL A 26 4.17 1.25 -3.82
C VAL A 26 3.05 1.18 -4.86
N VAL A 27 1.84 1.63 -4.54
CA VAL A 27 0.73 1.63 -5.51
C VAL A 27 1.01 2.53 -6.70
N ILE A 28 1.53 3.74 -6.47
CA ILE A 28 1.89 4.66 -7.54
C ILE A 28 2.94 4.04 -8.46
N ALA A 29 3.97 3.41 -7.89
CA ALA A 29 5.02 2.74 -8.66
C ALA A 29 4.46 1.56 -9.47
N LEU A 30 3.64 0.69 -8.88
CA LEU A 30 3.01 -0.43 -9.57
C LEU A 30 2.10 0.02 -10.72
N ALA A 31 1.26 1.03 -10.46
CA ALA A 31 0.34 1.55 -11.46
C ALA A 31 1.05 2.25 -12.61
N CYS A 32 2.16 2.95 -12.33
CA CYS A 32 2.93 3.66 -13.35
C CYS A 32 3.91 2.75 -14.11
N MET A 33 4.21 1.55 -13.60
CA MET A 33 5.17 0.63 -14.23
C MET A 33 4.68 0.13 -15.59
N THR A 34 3.36 0.03 -15.73
CA THR A 34 2.68 -0.34 -16.99
C THR A 34 2.73 0.78 -18.05
N LEU A 35 3.17 1.99 -17.68
CA LEU A 35 3.29 3.11 -18.61
C LEU A 35 4.58 3.05 -19.44
N PRO A 36 4.59 3.62 -20.66
CA PRO A 36 5.80 3.83 -21.44
C PRO A 36 6.84 4.65 -20.65
N PRO A 37 8.15 4.37 -20.77
CA PRO A 37 9.20 5.01 -19.95
C PRO A 37 9.14 6.54 -19.92
N ARG A 38 8.80 7.17 -21.05
CA ARG A 38 8.70 8.64 -21.18
C ARG A 38 7.55 9.26 -20.36
N GLN A 39 6.56 8.48 -19.97
CA GLN A 39 5.36 8.97 -19.26
C GLN A 39 5.31 8.58 -17.79
N ARG A 40 6.20 7.69 -17.32
CA ARG A 40 6.21 7.22 -15.93
C ARG A 40 6.29 8.37 -14.93
N LEU A 41 7.18 9.34 -15.19
CA LEU A 41 7.32 10.51 -14.34
C LEU A 41 6.04 11.33 -14.28
N TRP A 42 5.38 11.55 -15.42
CA TRP A 42 4.10 12.24 -15.47
C TRP A 42 2.99 11.45 -14.76
N GLY A 43 2.98 10.12 -14.88
CA GLY A 43 2.09 9.24 -14.13
C GLY A 43 2.28 9.39 -12.63
N MET A 44 3.52 9.41 -12.16
CA MET A 44 3.84 9.61 -10.74
C MET A 44 3.45 11.00 -10.25
N ILE A 45 3.74 12.06 -11.01
CA ILE A 45 3.38 13.44 -10.64
C ILE A 45 1.87 13.61 -10.58
N LEU A 46 1.16 13.20 -11.63
CA LEU A 46 -0.30 13.31 -11.70
C LEU A 46 -0.97 12.40 -10.66
N GLY A 47 -0.49 11.17 -10.49
CA GLY A 47 -0.97 10.23 -9.50
C GLY A 47 -0.79 10.76 -8.08
N ALA A 48 0.40 11.25 -7.73
CA ALA A 48 0.66 11.85 -6.41
C ALA A 48 -0.18 13.12 -6.19
N GLY A 49 -0.34 13.96 -7.22
CA GLY A 49 -1.20 15.15 -7.15
C GLY A 49 -2.67 14.79 -6.90
N VAL A 50 -3.19 13.79 -7.61
CA VAL A 50 -4.56 13.29 -7.42
C VAL A 50 -4.74 12.66 -6.04
N ALA A 51 -3.80 11.81 -5.60
CA ALA A 51 -3.85 11.21 -4.27
C ALA A 51 -3.88 12.28 -3.15
N VAL A 52 -3.02 13.30 -3.23
CA VAL A 52 -3.02 14.38 -2.23
C VAL A 52 -4.30 15.21 -2.28
N LEU A 53 -4.80 15.55 -3.48
CA LEU A 53 -6.05 16.27 -3.64
C LEU A 53 -7.23 15.50 -3.03
N LEU A 54 -7.33 14.20 -3.34
CA LEU A 54 -8.34 13.30 -2.80
C LEU A 54 -8.22 13.23 -1.27
N ARG A 55 -7.01 13.09 -0.74
CA ARG A 55 -6.76 13.06 0.69
C ARG A 55 -7.19 14.36 1.38
N ILE A 56 -6.91 15.54 0.81
CA ILE A 56 -7.39 16.82 1.35
C ILE A 56 -8.93 16.85 1.37
N LEU A 57 -9.56 16.45 0.26
CA LEU A 57 -11.02 16.42 0.13
C LEU A 57 -11.66 15.47 1.15
N PHE A 58 -11.10 14.26 1.30
CA PHE A 58 -11.59 13.25 2.22
C PHE A 58 -11.29 13.58 3.67
N THR A 59 -10.17 14.25 3.98
CA THR A 59 -9.85 14.64 5.37
C THR A 59 -10.95 15.49 6.00
N LEU A 60 -11.67 16.27 5.19
CA LEU A 60 -12.75 17.12 5.65
C LEU A 60 -14.10 16.39 5.76
N VAL A 61 -14.30 15.25 5.09
CA VAL A 61 -15.61 14.61 4.91
C VAL A 61 -15.69 13.21 5.54
N VAL A 62 -14.58 12.46 5.57
CA VAL A 62 -14.58 11.00 5.81
C VAL A 62 -14.68 10.60 7.27
N ALA A 63 -14.39 11.50 8.22
CA ALA A 63 -14.52 11.21 9.66
C ALA A 63 -15.92 10.68 10.04
N GLN A 64 -16.97 11.08 9.31
CA GLN A 64 -18.33 10.56 9.49
C GLN A 64 -18.69 9.43 8.52
N ALA A 65 -17.95 9.27 7.42
CA ALA A 65 -18.26 8.26 6.41
C ALA A 65 -17.86 6.83 6.85
N MET A 66 -16.83 6.71 7.70
CA MET A 66 -16.29 5.42 8.16
C MET A 66 -17.25 4.60 9.03
N SER A 67 -18.29 5.22 9.58
CA SER A 67 -19.34 4.52 10.33
C SER A 67 -20.40 3.90 9.41
N TYR A 68 -20.40 4.21 8.11
CA TYR A 68 -21.35 3.60 7.19
C TYR A 68 -21.01 2.12 6.97
N PRO A 69 -21.99 1.22 7.16
CA PRO A 69 -21.81 -0.19 6.86
C PRO A 69 -21.50 -0.38 5.37
N PHE A 70 -20.72 -1.41 5.04
CA PHE A 70 -20.31 -1.80 3.69
C PHE A 70 -19.29 -0.89 2.99
N LEU A 71 -18.99 0.29 3.51
CA LEU A 71 -18.04 1.20 2.86
C LEU A 71 -16.65 0.54 2.73
N LYS A 72 -16.17 -0.10 3.80
CA LYS A 72 -14.88 -0.79 3.79
C LYS A 72 -14.93 -2.07 2.96
N LEU A 73 -16.08 -2.76 2.93
CA LEU A 73 -16.28 -3.93 2.06
C LEU A 73 -16.17 -3.58 0.58
N VAL A 74 -16.85 -2.52 0.13
CA VAL A 74 -16.78 -2.06 -1.26
C VAL A 74 -15.38 -1.54 -1.58
N GLY A 75 -14.78 -0.77 -0.68
CA GLY A 75 -13.42 -0.27 -0.84
C GLY A 75 -12.40 -1.40 -0.99
N GLY A 76 -12.41 -2.37 -0.08
CA GLY A 76 -11.51 -3.52 -0.16
C GLY A 76 -11.75 -4.38 -1.40
N ALA A 77 -12.99 -4.54 -1.87
CA ALA A 77 -13.27 -5.23 -3.13
C ALA A 77 -12.67 -4.49 -4.34
N LEU A 78 -12.76 -3.15 -4.38
CA LEU A 78 -12.10 -2.33 -5.40
C LEU A 78 -10.57 -2.46 -5.34
N LEU A 79 -10.00 -2.50 -4.12
CA LEU A 79 -8.57 -2.66 -3.93
C LEU A 79 -8.09 -4.06 -4.34
N PHE A 80 -8.86 -5.12 -4.09
CA PHE A 80 -8.59 -6.45 -4.64
C PHE A 80 -8.58 -6.45 -6.16
N TRP A 81 -9.56 -5.80 -6.79
CA TRP A 81 -9.59 -5.67 -8.24
C TRP A 81 -8.34 -4.96 -8.77
N VAL A 82 -7.92 -3.87 -8.13
CA VAL A 82 -6.66 -3.18 -8.47
C VAL A 82 -5.45 -4.11 -8.30
N ALA A 83 -5.33 -4.78 -7.16
CA ALA A 83 -4.19 -5.64 -6.84
C ALA A 83 -4.01 -6.78 -7.85
N ILE A 84 -5.09 -7.50 -8.15
CA ILE A 84 -5.09 -8.60 -9.12
C ILE A 84 -4.75 -8.08 -10.51
N LYS A 85 -5.37 -6.96 -10.91
CA LYS A 85 -5.18 -6.35 -12.21
C LYS A 85 -3.73 -5.91 -12.45
N LEU A 86 -3.09 -5.30 -11.45
CA LEU A 86 -1.68 -4.88 -11.52
C LEU A 86 -0.73 -6.05 -11.69
N VAL A 87 -0.95 -7.16 -10.96
CA VAL A 87 -0.12 -8.36 -11.05
C VAL A 87 -0.22 -9.03 -12.43
N ILE A 88 -1.43 -9.10 -12.99
CA ILE A 88 -1.66 -9.72 -14.30
C ILE A 88 -1.09 -8.85 -15.44
N GLU A 89 -1.30 -7.54 -15.39
CA GLU A 89 -0.83 -6.63 -16.45
C GLU A 89 0.69 -6.61 -16.58
N ASP A 90 1.42 -6.72 -15.47
CA ASP A 90 2.87 -6.91 -15.53
C ASP A 90 3.23 -8.26 -16.17
N ALA A 91 2.54 -9.33 -15.77
CA ALA A 91 2.84 -10.69 -16.19
C ALA A 91 2.56 -10.97 -17.68
N ASP A 92 1.51 -10.38 -18.22
CA ASP A 92 1.09 -10.52 -19.62
C ASP A 92 1.80 -9.53 -20.56
N GLY A 93 2.76 -8.75 -20.05
CA GLY A 93 3.40 -7.62 -20.75
C GLY A 93 3.44 -7.75 -22.27
N ASP A 94 2.48 -7.10 -22.94
CA ASP A 94 2.39 -7.02 -24.40
C ASP A 94 1.63 -5.77 -24.82
N ASP A 95 2.35 -4.88 -25.50
CA ASP A 95 2.17 -4.53 -26.92
C ASP A 95 0.74 -4.33 -27.46
N LYS A 96 -0.20 -3.93 -26.61
CA LYS A 96 -1.43 -3.31 -27.10
C LYS A 96 -1.10 -1.86 -27.35
N GLY A 97 -1.08 -1.46 -28.62
CA GLY A 97 -0.92 -0.08 -29.11
C GLY A 97 -2.02 0.87 -28.64
N ILE A 98 -2.23 0.93 -27.32
CA ILE A 98 -3.09 1.86 -26.61
C ILE A 98 -2.35 3.19 -26.59
N GLU A 99 -3.05 4.26 -26.97
CA GLU A 99 -2.49 5.60 -26.94
C GLU A 99 -1.89 5.88 -25.57
N ALA A 100 -0.69 6.46 -25.57
CA ALA A 100 0.07 6.68 -24.36
C ALA A 100 -0.73 7.55 -23.34
N ALA A 101 -1.58 8.47 -23.81
CA ALA A 101 -2.48 9.24 -22.97
C ALA A 101 -3.54 8.40 -22.24
N GLU A 102 -4.09 7.37 -22.89
CA GLU A 102 -5.10 6.49 -22.29
C GLU A 102 -4.48 5.59 -21.20
N ASN A 103 -3.25 5.13 -21.42
CA ASN A 103 -2.47 4.41 -20.41
C ASN A 103 -2.20 5.30 -19.18
N LEU A 104 -1.78 6.55 -19.40
CA LEU A 104 -1.53 7.51 -18.32
C LEU A 104 -2.77 7.74 -17.45
N TRP A 105 -3.92 8.01 -18.07
CA TRP A 105 -5.17 8.24 -17.34
C TRP A 105 -5.66 6.99 -16.60
N ARG A 106 -5.43 5.80 -17.16
CA ARG A 106 -5.68 4.52 -16.48
C ARG A 106 -4.83 4.39 -15.22
N ALA A 107 -3.54 4.69 -15.28
CA ALA A 107 -2.66 4.64 -14.10
C ALA A 107 -3.12 5.62 -13.01
N VAL A 108 -3.45 6.87 -13.40
CA VAL A 108 -3.99 7.87 -12.47
C VAL A 108 -5.30 7.40 -11.82
N ARG A 109 -6.21 6.76 -12.57
CA ARG A 109 -7.44 6.18 -12.02
C ARG A 109 -7.15 5.06 -11.02
N ILE A 110 -6.19 4.19 -11.29
CA ILE A 110 -5.79 3.12 -10.37
C ILE A 110 -5.27 3.72 -9.06
N VAL A 111 -4.38 4.72 -9.15
CA VAL A 111 -3.86 5.44 -7.98
C VAL A 111 -5.01 6.10 -7.21
N ALA A 112 -5.93 6.78 -7.90
CA ALA A 112 -7.08 7.43 -7.28
C ALA A 112 -7.97 6.45 -6.51
N ILE A 113 -8.33 5.33 -7.13
CA ILE A 113 -9.18 4.30 -6.50
C ILE A 113 -8.48 3.72 -5.28
N ALA A 114 -7.20 3.38 -5.40
CA ALA A 114 -6.45 2.80 -4.31
C ALA A 114 -6.25 3.79 -3.15
N ASP A 115 -5.91 5.06 -3.45
CA ASP A 115 -5.81 6.10 -2.44
C ASP A 115 -7.16 6.39 -1.79
N ILE A 116 -8.29 6.39 -2.51
CA ILE A 116 -9.63 6.50 -1.88
C ILE A 116 -9.78 5.45 -0.79
N VAL A 117 -9.51 4.18 -1.10
CA VAL A 117 -9.73 3.05 -0.17
C VAL A 117 -8.77 3.10 1.02
N MET A 118 -7.48 3.28 0.75
CA MET A 118 -6.46 3.33 1.82
C MET A 118 -6.53 4.61 2.64
N SER A 119 -6.88 5.74 2.00
CA SER A 119 -7.00 7.03 2.67
C SER A 119 -8.16 7.07 3.65
N LEU A 120 -9.17 6.19 3.55
CA LEU A 120 -10.27 6.12 4.52
C LEU A 120 -9.76 6.05 5.96
N ASP A 121 -8.86 5.10 6.25
CA ASP A 121 -8.29 4.94 7.59
C ASP A 121 -7.11 5.92 7.84
N ASN A 122 -6.31 6.24 6.81
CA ASN A 122 -5.18 7.18 6.95
C ASN A 122 -5.63 8.63 7.24
N VAL A 123 -6.78 9.05 6.72
CA VAL A 123 -7.38 10.35 6.98
C VAL A 123 -7.70 10.54 8.46
N ILE A 124 -8.19 9.50 9.14
CA ILE A 124 -8.52 9.59 10.57
C ILE A 124 -7.25 9.87 11.38
N ALA A 125 -6.15 9.18 11.08
CA ALA A 125 -4.87 9.37 11.76
C ALA A 125 -4.32 10.79 11.56
N ILE A 126 -4.39 11.32 10.33
CA ILE A 126 -3.98 12.69 10.01
C ILE A 126 -4.90 13.70 10.69
N ALA A 127 -6.22 13.51 10.63
CA ALA A 127 -7.20 14.39 11.24
C ALA A 127 -7.04 14.45 12.77
N ALA A 128 -6.82 13.31 13.42
CA ALA A 128 -6.56 13.21 14.85
C ALA A 128 -5.24 13.90 15.24
N SER A 129 -4.18 13.66 14.46
CA SER A 129 -2.88 14.31 14.68
C SER A 129 -2.94 15.82 14.46
N ALA A 130 -3.70 16.27 13.46
CA ALA A 130 -3.94 17.68 13.18
C ALA A 130 -4.81 18.35 14.26
N GLU A 131 -5.77 17.64 14.85
CA GLU A 131 -6.57 18.13 15.98
C GLU A 131 -5.70 18.35 17.22
N ILE A 132 -4.87 17.35 17.58
CA ILE A 132 -3.92 17.43 18.70
C ILE A 132 -2.94 18.59 18.48
N ALA A 133 -2.42 18.71 17.27
CA ALA A 133 -1.51 19.77 16.87
C ALA A 133 -2.17 21.16 16.93
N ALA A 134 -3.40 21.31 16.44
CA ALA A 134 -4.12 22.58 16.44
C ALA A 134 -4.47 23.06 17.86
N ALA A 135 -4.82 22.12 18.76
CA ALA A 135 -5.07 22.41 20.17
C ALA A 135 -3.83 22.99 20.90
N ALA A 136 -2.62 22.70 20.42
CA ALA A 136 -1.38 23.23 20.97
C ALA A 136 -1.01 24.65 20.47
N VAL A 137 -1.76 25.21 19.51
CA VAL A 137 -1.45 26.51 18.89
C VAL A 137 -2.34 27.63 19.45
N ASP A 138 -3.65 27.60 19.20
CA ASP A 138 -4.62 28.58 19.71
C ASP A 138 -6.07 28.09 19.48
N GLY A 139 -6.94 28.25 20.47
CA GLY A 139 -8.33 27.74 20.44
C GLY A 139 -9.29 28.55 19.59
N GLN A 140 -9.08 29.87 19.44
CA GLN A 140 -10.00 30.74 18.69
C GLN A 140 -9.83 30.63 17.16
N HIS A 141 -8.63 30.27 16.68
CA HIS A 141 -8.33 30.08 15.24
C HIS A 141 -8.02 28.63 14.87
N ALA A 142 -8.28 27.69 15.79
CA ALA A 142 -7.91 26.27 15.68
C ALA A 142 -8.35 25.65 14.33
N MET A 143 -9.55 25.97 13.85
CA MET A 143 -10.10 25.38 12.63
C MET A 143 -9.35 25.83 11.36
N ALA A 144 -9.05 27.13 11.25
CA ALA A 144 -8.30 27.69 10.11
C ALA A 144 -6.84 27.22 10.10
N ILE A 145 -6.22 27.13 11.28
CA ILE A 145 -4.84 26.65 11.44
C ILE A 145 -4.75 25.16 11.16
N LYS A 146 -5.72 24.35 11.63
CA LYS A 146 -5.82 22.91 11.33
C LYS A 146 -5.85 22.64 9.83
N THR A 147 -6.74 23.33 9.11
CA THR A 147 -6.87 23.16 7.66
C THR A 147 -5.58 23.54 6.94
N THR A 148 -4.94 24.65 7.36
CA THR A 148 -3.66 25.10 6.79
C THR A 148 -2.53 24.10 7.06
N LEU A 149 -2.44 23.55 8.28
CA LEU A 149 -1.46 22.54 8.67
C LEU A 149 -1.60 21.24 7.88
N ILE A 150 -2.84 20.77 7.68
CA ILE A 150 -3.14 19.59 6.86
C ILE A 150 -2.72 19.84 5.42
N ILE A 151 -3.19 20.92 4.79
CA ILE A 151 -2.86 21.23 3.38
C ILE A 151 -1.35 21.37 3.20
N PHE A 152 -0.67 22.09 4.09
CA PHE A 152 0.78 22.26 4.03
C PHE A 152 1.52 20.93 4.19
N GLY A 153 1.22 20.16 5.24
CA GLY A 153 1.87 18.87 5.49
C GLY A 153 1.64 17.84 4.37
N LEU A 154 0.45 17.85 3.77
CA LEU A 154 0.13 16.99 2.61
C LEU A 154 0.84 17.47 1.34
N ALA A 155 0.85 18.79 1.06
CA ALA A 155 1.52 19.34 -0.11
C ALA A 155 3.05 19.10 -0.06
N THR A 156 3.68 19.27 1.10
CA THR A 156 5.11 18.97 1.30
C THR A 156 5.44 17.48 1.14
N SER A 157 4.45 16.60 1.24
CA SER A 157 4.64 15.15 1.04
C SER A 157 4.67 14.74 -0.45
N ILE A 158 4.20 15.59 -1.37
CA ILE A 158 4.17 15.27 -2.81
C ILE A 158 5.57 14.94 -3.37
N PRO A 159 6.60 15.80 -3.16
CA PRO A 159 7.95 15.49 -3.66
C PRO A 159 8.52 14.20 -3.07
N LEU A 160 8.24 13.93 -1.79
CA LEU A 160 8.69 12.71 -1.12
C LEU A 160 8.05 11.46 -1.72
N ILE A 161 6.73 11.49 -1.95
CA ILE A 161 6.00 10.39 -2.59
C ILE A 161 6.52 10.15 -4.00
N ILE A 162 6.73 11.22 -4.77
CA ILE A 162 7.27 11.11 -6.15
C ILE A 162 8.68 10.51 -6.12
N ALA A 163 9.56 11.00 -5.23
CA ALA A 163 10.92 10.48 -5.10
C ALA A 163 10.93 9.01 -4.65
N GLY A 164 10.12 8.66 -3.65
CA GLY A 164 9.96 7.28 -3.18
C GLY A 164 9.42 6.36 -4.27
N SER A 165 8.40 6.82 -5.00
CA SER A 165 7.81 6.06 -6.12
C SER A 165 8.81 5.88 -7.26
N ALA A 166 9.67 6.86 -7.53
CA ALA A 166 10.73 6.74 -8.54
C ALA A 166 11.80 5.72 -8.14
N ILE A 167 12.19 5.69 -6.87
CA ILE A 167 13.10 4.66 -6.34
C ILE A 167 12.44 3.28 -6.45
N LEU A 168 11.19 3.15 -6.01
CA LEU A 168 10.44 1.90 -6.10
C LEU A 168 10.30 1.45 -7.56
N MET A 169 10.00 2.35 -8.48
CA MET A 169 9.95 2.07 -9.92
C MET A 169 11.25 1.44 -10.42
N ALA A 170 12.40 2.06 -10.11
CA ALA A 170 13.70 1.53 -10.49
C ALA A 170 13.97 0.13 -9.90
N LEU A 171 13.48 -0.13 -8.68
CA LEU A 171 13.55 -1.47 -8.08
C LEU A 171 12.61 -2.47 -8.78
N LEU A 172 11.37 -2.10 -9.07
CA LEU A 172 10.38 -2.96 -9.74
C LEU A 172 10.88 -3.39 -11.13
N GLU A 173 11.49 -2.47 -11.88
CA GLU A 173 12.09 -2.75 -13.20
C GLU A 173 13.21 -3.80 -13.12
N ARG A 174 14.02 -3.76 -12.04
CA ARG A 174 15.14 -4.68 -11.85
C ARG A 174 14.74 -6.01 -11.19
N TYR A 175 13.70 -5.98 -10.36
CA TYR A 175 13.28 -7.06 -9.50
C TYR A 175 11.77 -7.26 -9.59
N ARG A 176 11.33 -8.04 -10.59
CA ARG A 176 9.90 -8.30 -10.85
C ARG A 176 9.19 -9.04 -9.72
N VAL A 177 9.93 -9.71 -8.83
CA VAL A 177 9.40 -10.29 -7.58
C VAL A 177 8.65 -9.24 -6.74
N LEU A 178 9.08 -7.99 -6.81
CA LEU A 178 8.48 -6.89 -6.06
C LEU A 178 7.11 -6.46 -6.59
N VAL A 179 6.79 -6.75 -7.86
CA VAL A 179 5.44 -6.52 -8.40
C VAL A 179 4.44 -7.44 -7.71
N TRP A 180 4.80 -8.72 -7.60
CA TRP A 180 3.99 -9.72 -6.90
C TRP A 180 3.93 -9.48 -5.40
N ALA A 181 5.04 -9.07 -4.78
CA ALA A 181 5.04 -8.66 -3.38
C ALA A 181 4.15 -7.43 -3.14
N GLY A 182 4.18 -6.45 -4.05
CA GLY A 182 3.32 -5.27 -4.00
C GLY A 182 1.84 -5.61 -4.19
N GLY A 183 1.51 -6.52 -5.11
CA GLY A 183 0.15 -7.06 -5.25
C GLY A 183 -0.31 -7.82 -4.00
N ALA A 184 0.56 -8.64 -3.41
CA ALA A 184 0.28 -9.33 -2.14
C ALA A 184 0.03 -8.34 -1.00
N LEU A 185 0.84 -7.28 -0.89
CA LEU A 185 0.64 -6.20 0.08
C LEU A 185 -0.71 -5.51 -0.10
N LEU A 186 -1.11 -5.21 -1.35
CA LEU A 186 -2.43 -4.62 -1.61
C LEU A 186 -3.58 -5.57 -1.26
N GLY A 187 -3.42 -6.86 -1.53
CA GLY A 187 -4.36 -7.89 -1.10
C GLY A 187 -4.46 -7.99 0.41
N TRP A 188 -3.33 -7.85 1.12
CA TRP A 188 -3.29 -7.81 2.57
C TRP A 188 -4.09 -6.63 3.11
N VAL A 189 -3.78 -5.42 2.63
CA VAL A 189 -4.47 -4.20 3.04
C VAL A 189 -5.97 -4.29 2.73
N ALA A 190 -6.34 -4.81 1.56
CA ALA A 190 -7.75 -5.01 1.20
C ALA A 190 -8.47 -5.95 2.18
N GLY A 191 -7.84 -7.07 2.53
CA GLY A 191 -8.37 -8.04 3.49
C GLY A 191 -8.57 -7.45 4.88
N ASP A 192 -7.58 -6.71 5.39
CA ASP A 192 -7.66 -6.05 6.71
C ASP A 192 -8.73 -4.96 6.75
N ILE A 193 -8.83 -4.15 5.68
CA ILE A 193 -9.88 -3.12 5.57
C ILE A 193 -11.26 -3.78 5.58
N MET A 194 -11.48 -4.83 4.79
CA MET A 194 -12.77 -5.53 4.76
C MET A 194 -13.11 -6.17 6.10
N ALA A 195 -12.14 -6.77 6.78
CA ALA A 195 -12.31 -7.40 8.09
C ALA A 195 -12.76 -6.42 9.18
N THR A 196 -12.46 -5.13 9.01
CA THR A 196 -12.80 -4.06 9.97
C THR A 196 -14.11 -3.32 9.65
N ASP A 197 -14.94 -3.83 8.73
CA ASP A 197 -16.20 -3.18 8.34
C ASP A 197 -17.25 -3.22 9.48
N PRO A 198 -17.92 -2.09 9.79
CA PRO A 198 -18.96 -2.03 10.83
C PRO A 198 -20.11 -3.02 10.63
N PHE A 199 -20.44 -3.37 9.38
CA PHE A 199 -21.46 -4.37 9.07
C PHE A 199 -21.07 -5.75 9.58
N LEU A 200 -19.83 -6.19 9.34
CA LEU A 200 -19.34 -7.48 9.80
C LEU A 200 -19.25 -7.52 11.33
N ALA A 201 -18.74 -6.45 11.93
CA ALA A 201 -18.65 -6.31 13.38
C ALA A 201 -20.01 -6.39 14.08
N GLY A 202 -21.07 -5.83 13.47
CA GLY A 202 -22.42 -5.86 14.01
C GLY A 202 -23.18 -7.17 13.80
N ARG A 203 -22.77 -8.01 12.83
CA ARG A 203 -23.52 -9.22 12.44
C ARG A 203 -22.89 -10.53 12.91
N LEU A 204 -21.58 -10.54 13.09
CA LEU A 204 -20.80 -11.73 13.43
C LEU A 204 -20.52 -11.84 14.94
N SER A 205 -20.20 -13.04 15.40
CA SER A 205 -19.79 -13.22 16.80
C SER A 205 -18.43 -12.56 17.06
N PRO A 206 -18.14 -12.10 18.29
CA PRO A 206 -16.84 -11.52 18.63
C PRO A 206 -15.65 -12.40 18.24
N ALA A 207 -15.76 -13.73 18.44
CA ALA A 207 -14.74 -14.69 18.03
C ALA A 207 -14.53 -14.72 16.51
N THR A 208 -15.60 -14.61 15.72
CA THR A 208 -15.51 -14.55 14.26
C THR A 208 -14.88 -13.25 13.79
N VAL A 209 -15.19 -12.12 14.45
CA VAL A 209 -14.59 -10.81 14.16
C VAL A 209 -13.09 -10.82 14.47
N GLU A 210 -12.69 -11.41 15.60
CA GLU A 210 -11.28 -11.60 15.95
C GLU A 210 -10.53 -12.47 14.93
N MET A 211 -11.16 -13.55 14.45
CA MET A 211 -10.60 -14.36 13.37
C MET A 211 -10.45 -13.54 12.08
N LEU A 212 -11.43 -12.71 11.72
CA LEU A 212 -11.34 -11.83 10.55
C LEU A 212 -10.21 -10.80 10.69
N HIS A 213 -10.03 -10.19 11.84
CA HIS A 213 -8.92 -9.26 12.07
C HIS A 213 -7.54 -9.93 11.98
N THR A 214 -7.46 -11.20 12.37
CA THR A 214 -6.21 -11.96 12.34
C THR A 214 -5.89 -12.47 10.93
N TRP A 215 -6.90 -12.95 10.22
CA TRP A 215 -6.73 -13.66 8.95
C TRP A 215 -7.09 -12.86 7.70
N GLY A 216 -7.77 -11.73 7.85
CA GLY A 216 -8.22 -10.87 6.76
C GLY A 216 -7.08 -10.56 5.79
N GLY A 217 -6.01 -9.94 6.29
CA GLY A 217 -4.82 -9.63 5.51
C GLY A 217 -4.12 -10.85 4.90
N PRO A 218 -3.70 -11.86 5.68
CA PRO A 218 -3.07 -13.07 5.13
C PRO A 218 -3.90 -13.73 4.01
N VAL A 219 -5.21 -13.89 4.23
CA VAL A 219 -6.12 -14.49 3.24
C VAL A 219 -6.24 -13.59 2.02
N GLY A 220 -6.36 -12.27 2.19
CA GLY A 220 -6.41 -11.32 1.09
C GLY A 220 -5.16 -11.36 0.21
N ALA A 221 -3.97 -11.39 0.81
CA ALA A 221 -2.71 -11.52 0.08
C ALA A 221 -2.64 -12.82 -0.73
N LEU A 222 -3.06 -13.94 -0.11
CA LEU A 222 -3.11 -15.24 -0.76
C LEU A 222 -4.12 -15.28 -1.91
N ILE A 223 -5.28 -14.62 -1.77
CA ILE A 223 -6.27 -14.50 -2.84
C ILE A 223 -5.66 -13.77 -4.05
N VAL A 224 -4.96 -12.66 -3.84
CA VAL A 224 -4.35 -11.90 -4.95
C VAL A 224 -3.28 -12.72 -5.66
N VAL A 225 -2.35 -13.31 -4.90
CA VAL A 225 -1.27 -14.14 -5.48
C VAL A 225 -1.84 -15.39 -6.16
N GLY A 226 -2.80 -16.07 -5.53
CA GLY A 226 -3.45 -17.24 -6.08
C GLY A 226 -4.23 -16.93 -7.36
N ALA A 227 -5.01 -15.84 -7.38
CA ALA A 227 -5.69 -15.37 -8.58
C ALA A 227 -4.69 -15.03 -9.69
N GLY A 228 -3.59 -14.34 -9.35
CA GLY A 228 -2.49 -14.06 -10.28
C GLY A 228 -1.90 -15.35 -10.87
N TYR A 229 -1.58 -16.35 -10.04
CA TYR A 229 -1.06 -17.64 -10.51
C TYR A 229 -2.03 -18.37 -11.43
N LEU A 230 -3.33 -18.39 -11.09
CA LEU A 230 -4.34 -19.03 -11.91
C LEU A 230 -4.50 -18.34 -13.26
N MET A 231 -4.49 -17.00 -13.30
CA MET A 231 -4.68 -16.26 -14.55
C MET A 231 -3.44 -16.28 -15.44
N VAL A 232 -2.25 -16.06 -14.87
CA VAL A 232 -0.98 -16.11 -15.62
C VAL A 232 -0.67 -17.54 -16.06
N GLY A 233 -0.91 -18.52 -15.17
CA GLY A 233 -0.70 -19.95 -15.42
C GLY A 233 -1.56 -20.53 -16.53
N ARG A 234 -2.69 -19.87 -16.88
CA ARG A 234 -3.52 -20.27 -18.03
C ARG A 234 -2.89 -19.94 -19.37
N ASN A 235 -2.06 -18.89 -19.43
CA ASN A 235 -1.46 -18.41 -20.68
C ASN A 235 0.00 -18.84 -20.83
N ARG A 236 0.74 -18.95 -19.72
CA ARG A 236 2.15 -19.34 -19.73
C ARG A 236 2.59 -19.96 -18.40
N SER A 237 3.76 -20.61 -18.40
CA SER A 237 4.40 -21.06 -17.16
C SER A 237 4.82 -19.86 -16.29
N LEU A 238 4.72 -20.03 -14.97
CA LEU A 238 5.16 -19.05 -13.99
C LEU A 238 6.69 -18.93 -13.99
N LYS A 239 7.19 -17.70 -13.95
CA LYS A 239 8.62 -17.39 -13.85
C LYS A 239 9.12 -17.55 -12.42
N PHE A 240 10.45 -17.61 -12.27
CA PHE A 240 11.09 -17.72 -10.96
C PHE A 240 10.63 -16.65 -9.98
N ASP A 241 10.64 -15.38 -10.40
CA ASP A 241 10.28 -14.25 -9.56
C ASP A 241 8.84 -14.33 -9.05
N GLU A 242 7.93 -14.86 -9.88
CA GLU A 242 6.51 -15.02 -9.58
C GLU A 242 6.33 -16.13 -8.54
N LEU A 243 6.96 -17.29 -8.75
CA LEU A 243 6.94 -18.43 -7.83
C LEU A 243 7.59 -18.09 -6.49
N PHE A 244 8.73 -17.39 -6.52
CA PHE A 244 9.43 -16.98 -5.32
C PHE A 244 8.58 -16.05 -4.48
N ALA A 245 7.87 -15.08 -5.09
CA ALA A 245 7.00 -14.17 -4.35
C ALA A 245 5.90 -14.90 -3.56
N GLY A 246 5.25 -15.91 -4.14
CA GLY A 246 4.22 -16.69 -3.43
C GLY A 246 4.80 -17.57 -2.33
N VAL A 247 5.94 -18.22 -2.57
CA VAL A 247 6.64 -18.97 -1.51
C VAL A 247 7.08 -18.05 -0.38
N ALA A 248 7.64 -16.90 -0.71
CA ALA A 248 8.04 -15.88 0.26
C ALA A 248 6.85 -15.37 1.08
N LEU A 249 5.69 -15.15 0.45
CA LEU A 249 4.46 -14.77 1.13
C LEU A 249 4.01 -15.84 2.14
N VAL A 250 4.02 -17.11 1.75
CA VAL A 250 3.64 -18.21 2.66
C VAL A 250 4.62 -18.31 3.83
N ILE A 251 5.93 -18.22 3.56
CA ILE A 251 6.96 -18.19 4.62
C ILE A 251 6.73 -17.00 5.55
N TRP A 252 6.42 -15.82 5.00
CA TRP A 252 6.14 -14.62 5.78
C TRP A 252 4.94 -14.82 6.71
N ILE A 253 3.82 -15.34 6.19
CA ILE A 253 2.61 -15.61 6.98
C ILE A 253 2.90 -16.64 8.09
N ILE A 254 3.59 -17.72 7.76
CA ILE A 254 3.94 -18.75 8.75
C ILE A 254 4.84 -18.15 9.84
N ALA A 255 5.84 -17.35 9.46
CA ALA A 255 6.73 -16.73 10.42
C ALA A 255 6.00 -15.73 11.33
N ASP A 256 5.04 -14.97 10.80
CA ASP A 256 4.23 -14.05 11.59
C ASP A 256 3.32 -14.81 12.57
N LEU A 257 2.69 -15.90 12.14
CA LEU A 257 1.88 -16.78 12.99
C LEU A 257 2.71 -17.44 14.10
N VAL A 258 3.88 -17.94 13.76
CA VAL A 258 4.83 -18.51 14.74
C VAL A 258 5.30 -17.40 15.69
N SER A 259 5.62 -16.21 15.19
CA SER A 259 6.00 -15.09 16.04
C SER A 259 4.89 -14.73 17.02
N ALA A 260 3.63 -14.66 16.57
CA ALA A 260 2.48 -14.40 17.42
C ALA A 260 2.25 -15.50 18.47
N ALA A 261 2.44 -16.77 18.11
CA ALA A 261 2.28 -17.90 19.03
C ALA A 261 3.36 -17.96 20.12
N PHE A 262 4.62 -17.70 19.75
CA PHE A 262 5.76 -17.82 20.67
C PHE A 262 6.05 -16.53 21.45
N PHE A 263 5.74 -15.36 20.87
CA PHE A 263 6.00 -14.05 21.45
C PHE A 263 4.70 -13.26 21.66
N SER A 264 3.61 -13.92 22.03
CA SER A 264 2.30 -13.29 22.28
C SER A 264 2.32 -12.15 23.31
N HIS A 265 3.34 -12.13 24.19
CA HIS A 265 3.61 -11.07 25.18
C HIS A 265 4.88 -10.25 24.86
N GLY A 266 5.44 -10.43 23.67
CA GLY A 266 6.63 -9.73 23.20
C GLY A 266 6.35 -8.26 22.95
N SER A 267 7.33 -7.40 23.21
CA SER A 267 7.23 -5.98 22.84
C SER A 267 7.17 -5.83 21.31
N ALA A 268 6.63 -4.72 20.81
CA ALA A 268 6.63 -4.43 19.37
C ALA A 268 8.03 -4.63 18.73
N ALA A 269 9.10 -4.30 19.47
CA ALA A 269 10.47 -4.50 19.03
C ALA A 269 10.79 -5.97 18.70
N THR A 270 10.27 -6.94 19.46
CA THR A 270 10.47 -8.37 19.19
C THR A 270 9.80 -8.80 17.89
N THR A 271 8.53 -8.43 17.67
CA THR A 271 7.79 -8.72 16.44
C THR A 271 8.48 -8.12 15.22
N TRP A 272 8.90 -6.84 15.31
CA TRP A 272 9.61 -6.17 14.22
C TRP A 272 11.00 -6.76 13.97
N SER A 273 11.67 -7.27 15.01
CA SER A 273 12.96 -7.97 14.85
C SER A 273 12.79 -9.29 14.11
N VAL A 274 11.76 -10.08 14.44
CA VAL A 274 11.45 -11.34 13.72
C VAL A 274 11.10 -11.06 12.27
N ARG A 275 10.18 -10.11 12.01
CA ARG A 275 9.81 -9.69 10.65
C ARG A 275 11.02 -9.20 9.85
N GLY A 276 11.89 -8.41 10.48
CA GLY A 276 13.14 -7.94 9.88
C GLY A 276 14.10 -9.08 9.52
N ALA A 277 14.29 -10.04 10.43
CA ALA A 277 15.13 -11.21 10.18
C ALA A 277 14.59 -12.07 9.02
N VAL A 278 13.29 -12.34 9.00
CA VAL A 278 12.62 -13.08 7.92
C VAL A 278 12.79 -12.35 6.59
N LEU A 279 12.60 -11.03 6.56
CA LEU A 279 12.81 -10.21 5.36
C LEU A 279 14.23 -10.35 4.82
N VAL A 280 15.24 -10.23 5.70
CA VAL A 280 16.65 -10.35 5.32
C VAL A 280 16.96 -11.74 4.76
N VAL A 281 16.45 -12.80 5.38
CA VAL A 281 16.61 -14.17 4.91
C VAL A 281 15.97 -14.36 3.53
N LEU A 282 14.75 -13.87 3.33
CA LEU A 282 14.06 -13.95 2.04
C LEU A 282 14.81 -13.18 0.95
N ILE A 283 15.33 -11.99 1.26
CA ILE A 283 16.16 -11.21 0.34
C ILE A 283 17.43 -11.97 -0.03
N ALA A 284 18.16 -12.49 0.96
CA ALA A 284 19.39 -13.26 0.72
C ALA A 284 19.12 -14.52 -0.12
N ALA A 285 18.06 -15.25 0.20
CA ALA A 285 17.63 -16.43 -0.56
C ALA A 285 17.26 -16.09 -2.00
N TYR A 286 16.53 -14.98 -2.22
CA TYR A 286 16.19 -14.51 -3.56
C TYR A 286 17.44 -14.25 -4.40
N PHE A 287 18.41 -13.50 -3.87
CA PHE A 287 19.64 -13.17 -4.61
C PHE A 287 20.51 -14.41 -4.89
N ALA A 288 20.65 -15.32 -3.92
CA ALA A 288 21.41 -16.55 -4.09
C ALA A 288 20.78 -17.45 -5.17
N LEU A 289 19.47 -17.66 -5.12
CA LEU A 289 18.75 -18.52 -6.07
C LEU A 289 18.68 -17.91 -7.47
N ARG A 290 18.49 -16.59 -7.57
CA ARG A 290 18.49 -15.87 -8.85
C ARG A 290 19.88 -15.90 -9.50
N GLY A 291 20.95 -15.74 -8.70
CA GLY A 291 22.34 -15.84 -9.15
C GLY A 291 22.66 -17.21 -9.74
N ASN A 292 22.35 -18.29 -9.00
CA ASN A 292 22.57 -19.67 -9.46
C ASN A 292 21.84 -19.99 -10.77
N ARG A 293 20.62 -19.48 -10.96
CA ARG A 293 19.88 -19.65 -12.22
C ARG A 293 20.50 -18.88 -13.38
N ALA A 294 21.03 -17.68 -13.13
CA ALA A 294 21.71 -16.90 -14.16
C ALA A 294 23.02 -17.54 -14.62
N GLU A 295 23.71 -18.28 -13.73
CA GLU A 295 24.91 -19.05 -14.06
C GLU A 295 24.58 -20.35 -14.79
N ALA A 296 23.59 -21.12 -14.33
CA ALA A 296 23.17 -22.36 -14.97
C ALA A 296 22.71 -22.16 -16.43
N GLY A 297 22.04 -21.03 -16.73
CA GLY A 297 21.63 -20.69 -18.09
C GLY A 297 22.76 -20.24 -19.02
N LYS A 298 23.97 -19.97 -18.52
CA LYS A 298 25.16 -19.67 -19.35
C LYS A 298 25.92 -20.93 -19.78
N HIS A 299 25.64 -22.07 -19.14
CA HIS A 299 26.31 -23.36 -19.37
C HIS A 299 25.44 -24.39 -20.12
N ALA A 300 24.21 -24.01 -20.48
CA ALA A 300 23.26 -24.80 -21.27
C ALA A 300 23.15 -24.21 -22.69
#